data_AF-A0A382RDW2-F1
#
_entry.id   AF-A0A382RDW2-F1
#
_cell.length_a   1.000
_cell.length_b   1.000
_cell.length_c   1.000
_cell.angle_alpha   90.00
_cell.angle_beta   90.00
_cell.angle_gamma   90.00
#
_symmetry.space_group_name_H-M   'P 1'
#
loop_
_entity.id
_entity.type
_entity.pdbx_description
1 polymer ?
#
loop_
_entity_poly.entity_id
_entity_poly.type
_entity_poly.pdbx_seq_one_letter_code
_entity_poly.pdbx_strand_id
1 'polypeptide(L)'
;LVRYLGGIKHVKDCTSGFRCIKANLLSKCDFDYLSTRGYSFQSSLIYELIRHGAKPIEVPIIFKDRIKGQSKLTLTDQIEFLINIGKITFHKSEDFIKYCCVGLVGSVVNLGTYLLLNRYFQTPLEVASLIAIETSIVSNFLLNNFWTFKQRTKKLSMFRRVVNFHIAASISGLIFYYLFFLFLVTILGINDVLSILLAVIAGTIANYTINSIWTWQK
;
A
#
# COMPACT_ATOMS: atom_id res chain seq x y z
N LEU A 1 -4.44 10.68 -1.94
CA LEU A 1 -3.59 9.66 -1.28
C LEU A 1 -4.13 9.24 0.09
N VAL A 2 -4.21 10.17 1.06
CA VAL A 2 -4.61 9.90 2.47
C VAL A 2 -5.93 9.13 2.59
N ARG A 3 -6.96 9.51 1.82
CA ARG A 3 -8.27 8.85 1.77
C ARG A 3 -8.20 7.33 1.52
N TYR A 4 -7.37 6.94 0.58
CA TYR A 4 -7.28 5.56 0.11
C TYR A 4 -6.28 4.77 0.95
N LEU A 5 -5.10 5.33 1.21
CA LEU A 5 -4.02 4.67 1.95
C LEU A 5 -4.27 4.62 3.46
N GLY A 6 -4.87 5.67 4.02
CA GLY A 6 -5.31 5.73 5.41
C GLY A 6 -6.65 5.05 5.65
N GLY A 7 -7.31 4.48 4.63
CA GLY A 7 -8.59 3.78 4.80
C GLY A 7 -9.82 4.67 5.10
N ILE A 8 -9.69 5.99 5.01
CA ILE A 8 -10.74 6.97 5.32
C ILE A 8 -11.48 7.45 4.05
N LYS A 9 -11.97 6.52 3.23
CA LYS A 9 -12.54 6.79 1.89
C LYS A 9 -13.72 7.78 1.88
N HIS A 10 -14.46 7.84 3.00
CA HIS A 10 -15.68 8.63 3.17
C HIS A 10 -15.45 10.13 3.42
N VAL A 11 -14.22 10.53 3.77
CA VAL A 11 -13.84 11.95 3.87
C VAL A 11 -13.31 12.40 2.51
N LYS A 12 -13.76 13.52 1.95
CA LYS A 12 -13.27 14.08 0.68
C LYS A 12 -12.04 14.97 0.89
N ASP A 13 -12.01 15.77 1.95
CA ASP A 13 -10.94 16.70 2.28
C ASP A 13 -10.17 16.29 3.56
N CYS A 14 -9.08 15.55 3.34
CA CYS A 14 -8.19 15.12 4.43
C CYS A 14 -7.08 16.12 4.76
N THR A 15 -7.00 17.25 4.06
CA THR A 15 -5.86 18.17 4.12
C THR A 15 -6.21 19.56 4.64
N SER A 16 -7.49 19.95 4.63
CA SER A 16 -7.94 21.23 5.17
C SER A 16 -7.60 21.38 6.65
N GLY A 17 -7.06 22.55 7.01
CA GLY A 17 -6.84 22.95 8.39
C GLY A 17 -8.06 23.60 9.06
N PHE A 18 -9.14 23.86 8.30
CA PHE A 18 -10.33 24.49 8.83
C PHE A 18 -11.33 23.43 9.29
N ARG A 19 -11.28 23.11 10.58
CA ARG A 19 -12.06 22.02 11.19
C ARG A 19 -12.52 22.38 12.59
N CYS A 20 -13.68 21.85 12.97
CA CYS A 20 -14.15 21.85 14.36
C CYS A 20 -14.07 20.40 14.88
N ILE A 21 -13.37 20.21 16.01
CA ILE A 21 -13.12 18.88 16.59
C ILE A 21 -13.61 18.90 18.04
N LYS A 22 -14.34 17.87 18.46
CA LYS A 22 -14.78 17.72 19.85
C LYS A 22 -13.55 17.46 20.75
N ALA A 23 -13.39 18.22 21.82
CA ALA A 23 -12.24 18.11 22.73
C ALA A 23 -12.05 16.68 23.30
N ASN A 24 -13.14 16.00 23.68
CA ASN A 24 -13.08 14.62 24.20
C ASN A 24 -12.60 13.57 23.17
N LEU A 25 -12.71 13.85 21.87
CA LEU A 25 -12.09 12.98 20.85
C LEU A 25 -10.60 13.25 20.74
N LEU A 26 -10.20 14.52 20.86
CA LEU A 26 -8.81 14.93 20.80
C LEU A 26 -8.00 14.34 21.97
N SER A 27 -8.58 14.29 23.18
CA SER A 27 -7.93 13.69 24.36
C SER A 27 -7.68 12.19 24.26
N LYS A 28 -8.28 11.51 23.27
CA LYS A 28 -8.06 10.07 23.02
C LYS A 28 -7.00 9.82 21.95
N CYS A 29 -6.62 10.85 21.19
CA CYS A 29 -5.61 10.73 20.15
C CYS A 29 -4.22 10.59 20.76
N ASP A 30 -3.41 9.71 20.16
CA ASP A 30 -1.98 9.65 20.45
C ASP A 30 -1.26 10.77 19.68
N PHE A 31 -0.80 11.78 20.41
CA PHE A 31 -0.09 12.93 19.84
C PHE A 31 1.38 12.64 19.55
N ASP A 32 1.97 11.61 20.17
CA ASP A 32 3.38 11.26 19.97
C ASP A 32 3.61 10.76 18.53
N TYR A 33 2.56 10.24 17.90
CA TYR A 33 2.58 9.77 16.52
C TYR A 33 2.22 10.85 15.47
N LEU A 34 1.68 11.99 15.89
CA LEU A 34 1.36 13.07 14.95
C LEU A 34 2.67 13.66 14.41
N SER A 35 2.71 14.01 13.11
CA SER A 35 3.89 14.70 12.60
C SER A 35 3.99 16.06 13.29
N THR A 36 5.14 16.30 13.90
CA THR A 36 5.34 17.44 14.82
C THR A 36 5.65 18.74 14.07
N ARG A 37 5.77 18.71 12.74
CA ARG A 37 6.09 19.88 11.92
C ARG A 37 5.20 19.92 10.66
N GLY A 38 4.85 21.13 10.22
CA GLY A 38 4.26 21.38 8.90
C GLY A 38 2.74 21.12 8.73
N TYR A 39 2.29 21.12 7.48
CA TYR A 39 0.90 20.98 7.02
C TYR A 39 0.35 19.54 7.12
N SER A 40 1.25 18.56 7.17
CA SER A 40 0.93 17.14 7.02
C SER A 40 0.27 16.50 8.25
N PHE A 41 0.41 17.11 9.43
CA PHE A 41 -0.25 16.67 10.67
C PHE A 41 -1.78 16.59 10.53
N GLN A 42 -2.39 17.43 9.68
CA GLN A 42 -3.83 17.46 9.44
C GLN A 42 -4.36 16.12 8.94
N SER A 43 -3.56 15.42 8.14
CA SER A 43 -3.91 14.11 7.61
C SER A 43 -3.70 12.99 8.61
N SER A 44 -2.67 13.07 9.47
CA SER A 44 -2.49 12.12 10.59
C SER A 44 -3.57 12.30 11.65
N LEU A 45 -3.94 13.55 11.96
CA LEU A 45 -4.95 13.87 12.97
C LEU A 45 -6.33 13.34 12.59
N ILE A 46 -6.76 13.54 11.34
CA ILE A 46 -8.07 13.03 10.90
C ILE A 46 -8.11 11.50 10.88
N TYR A 47 -7.00 10.85 10.53
CA TYR A 47 -6.86 9.40 10.60
C TYR A 47 -7.04 8.90 12.04
N GLU A 48 -6.35 9.53 13.00
CA GLU A 48 -6.41 9.14 14.41
C GLU A 48 -7.80 9.41 15.01
N LEU A 49 -8.43 10.54 14.69
CA LEU A 49 -9.80 10.85 15.12
C LEU A 49 -10.80 9.79 14.65
N ILE A 50 -10.75 9.39 13.38
CA ILE A 50 -11.66 8.38 12.82
C ILE A 50 -11.44 7.02 13.47
N ARG A 51 -10.18 6.67 13.75
CA ARG A 51 -9.83 5.45 14.47
C ARG A 51 -10.44 5.40 15.87
N HIS A 52 -10.53 6.55 16.56
CA HIS A 52 -11.21 6.69 17.85
C HIS A 52 -12.74 6.89 17.74
N GLY A 53 -13.32 6.59 16.59
CA GLY A 53 -14.77 6.58 16.37
C GLY A 53 -15.37 7.94 16.02
N ALA A 54 -14.55 8.92 15.62
CA ALA A 54 -15.08 10.17 15.10
C ALA A 54 -15.91 9.93 13.82
N LYS A 55 -17.05 10.61 13.73
CA LYS A 55 -17.91 10.61 12.54
C LYS A 55 -17.76 11.96 11.82
N PRO A 56 -16.90 12.06 10.81
CA PRO A 56 -16.65 13.32 10.12
C PRO A 56 -17.87 13.75 9.29
N ILE A 57 -18.15 15.05 9.30
CA ILE A 57 -19.15 15.71 8.45
C ILE A 57 -18.43 16.83 7.71
N GLU A 58 -18.63 16.92 6.39
CA GLU A 58 -18.01 17.93 5.55
C GLU A 58 -19.02 19.03 5.23
N VAL A 59 -18.72 20.25 5.65
CA VAL A 59 -19.51 21.45 5.33
C VAL A 59 -18.76 22.20 4.21
N PRO A 60 -19.37 22.41 3.03
CA PRO A 60 -18.74 23.15 1.95
C PRO A 60 -18.38 24.57 2.39
N ILE A 61 -17.17 25.01 2.06
CA ILE A 61 -16.70 26.37 2.28
C ILE A 61 -16.24 26.97 0.95
N ILE A 62 -16.33 28.30 0.84
CA ILE A 62 -15.72 29.03 -0.28
C ILE A 62 -14.33 29.47 0.17
N PHE A 63 -13.30 28.89 -0.44
CA PHE A 63 -11.92 29.29 -0.18
C PHE A 63 -11.64 30.61 -0.90
N LYS A 64 -11.50 31.71 -0.15
CA LYS A 64 -11.18 33.01 -0.71
C LYS A 64 -9.67 33.15 -0.89
N ASP A 65 -9.27 33.83 -1.96
CA ASP A 65 -7.86 34.11 -2.21
C ASP A 65 -7.25 34.98 -1.10
N ARG A 66 -5.99 34.69 -0.79
CA ARG A 66 -5.22 35.46 0.18
C ARG A 66 -4.92 36.84 -0.39
N ILE A 67 -5.34 37.89 0.31
CA ILE A 67 -5.15 39.29 -0.11
C ILE A 67 -3.77 39.84 0.32
N LYS A 68 -3.16 39.30 1.40
CA LYS A 68 -1.87 39.78 1.95
C LYS A 68 -0.97 38.63 2.41
N GLY A 69 0.34 38.80 2.21
CA GLY A 69 1.39 37.86 2.65
C GLY A 69 1.72 36.77 1.63
N GLN A 70 2.92 36.18 1.74
CA GLN A 70 3.38 35.10 0.84
C GLN A 70 2.99 33.70 1.35
N SER A 71 2.99 32.71 0.45
CA SER A 71 2.79 31.30 0.81
C SER A 71 3.94 30.83 1.69
N LYS A 72 3.62 30.18 2.81
CA LYS A 72 4.60 29.57 3.72
C LYS A 72 4.84 28.09 3.42
N LEU A 73 4.15 27.54 2.41
CA LEU A 73 4.31 26.15 1.99
C LEU A 73 5.54 26.04 1.11
N THR A 74 6.53 25.31 1.59
CA THR A 74 7.78 25.00 0.89
C THR A 74 7.72 23.61 0.26
N LEU A 75 8.62 23.31 -0.67
CA LEU A 75 8.76 21.94 -1.23
C LEU A 75 9.04 20.91 -0.13
N THR A 76 9.74 21.31 0.94
CA THR A 76 10.00 20.49 2.12
C THR A 76 8.71 20.01 2.78
N ASP A 77 7.69 20.89 2.90
CA ASP A 77 6.39 20.53 3.47
C ASP A 77 5.63 19.51 2.60
N GLN A 78 5.80 19.59 1.27
CA GLN A 78 5.18 18.65 0.33
C GLN A 78 5.82 17.26 0.41
N ILE A 79 7.15 17.20 0.52
CA ILE A 79 7.88 15.94 0.71
C ILE A 79 7.52 15.32 2.06
N GLU A 80 7.44 16.13 3.12
CA GLU A 80 7.03 15.65 4.45
C GLU A 80 5.61 15.04 4.42
N PHE A 81 4.68 15.67 3.69
CA PHE A 81 3.34 15.14 3.49
C PHE A 81 3.36 13.75 2.85
N LEU A 82 4.17 13.52 1.82
CA LEU A 82 4.31 12.20 1.18
C LEU A 82 4.87 11.16 2.16
N ILE A 83 5.90 11.52 2.93
CA ILE A 83 6.51 10.63 3.94
C ILE A 83 5.47 10.25 5.01
N ASN A 84 4.68 11.20 5.50
CA ASN A 84 3.68 10.93 6.54
C ASN A 84 2.54 10.05 6.05
N ILE A 85 2.18 10.10 4.76
CA ILE A 85 1.22 9.15 4.21
C ILE A 85 1.78 7.72 4.22
N GLY A 86 3.08 7.56 3.92
CA GLY A 86 3.78 6.29 4.11
C GLY A 86 3.66 5.80 5.56
N LYS A 87 3.98 6.65 6.53
CA LYS A 87 3.85 6.32 7.96
C LYS A 87 2.43 5.92 8.37
N ILE A 88 1.40 6.62 7.89
CA ILE A 88 -0.01 6.25 8.17
C ILE A 88 -0.33 4.86 7.56
N THR A 89 0.16 4.59 6.35
CA THR A 89 -0.05 3.31 5.66
C THR A 89 0.56 2.15 6.45
N PHE A 90 1.77 2.35 6.99
CA PHE A 90 2.57 1.37 7.72
C PHE A 90 2.47 1.47 9.25
N HIS A 91 1.49 2.21 9.80
CA HIS A 91 1.31 2.43 11.25
C HIS A 91 1.20 1.12 12.07
N LYS A 92 0.74 0.03 11.43
CA LYS A 92 1.01 -1.34 11.87
C LYS A 92 1.75 -2.06 10.75
N SER A 93 3.08 -2.09 10.83
CA SER A 93 3.95 -2.78 9.86
C SER A 93 3.79 -4.30 9.89
N GLU A 94 3.09 -4.85 10.89
CA GLU A 94 2.86 -6.28 11.05
C GLU A 94 2.24 -6.93 9.80
N ASP A 95 1.22 -6.31 9.20
CA ASP A 95 0.62 -6.82 7.95
C ASP A 95 1.63 -6.81 6.80
N PHE A 96 2.50 -5.78 6.72
CA PHE A 96 3.51 -5.69 5.68
C PHE A 96 4.62 -6.73 5.87
N ILE A 97 5.09 -6.93 7.10
CA ILE A 97 6.11 -7.94 7.42
C ILE A 97 5.58 -9.34 7.10
N LYS A 98 4.35 -9.66 7.53
CA LYS A 98 3.68 -10.91 7.17
C LYS A 98 3.56 -11.06 5.65
N TYR A 99 3.19 -10.00 4.94
CA TYR A 99 3.11 -10.01 3.48
C TYR A 99 4.45 -10.35 2.81
N CYS A 100 5.56 -9.76 3.29
CA CYS A 100 6.90 -10.09 2.81
C CYS A 100 7.28 -11.55 3.11
N CYS A 101 6.98 -12.05 4.32
CA CYS A 101 7.19 -13.45 4.67
C CYS A 101 6.40 -14.40 3.76
N VAL A 102 5.14 -14.07 3.47
CA VAL A 102 4.31 -14.84 2.52
C VAL A 102 4.95 -14.81 1.13
N GLY A 103 5.43 -13.67 0.66
CA GLY A 103 6.15 -13.56 -0.61
C GLY A 103 7.35 -14.50 -0.70
N LEU A 104 8.18 -14.55 0.34
CA LEU A 104 9.33 -15.47 0.41
C LEU A 104 8.90 -16.94 0.37
N VAL A 105 7.86 -17.30 1.13
CA VAL A 105 7.28 -18.66 1.09
C VAL A 105 6.76 -18.97 -0.31
N GLY A 106 6.09 -18.03 -0.96
CA GLY A 106 5.64 -18.14 -2.35
C GLY A 106 6.79 -18.38 -3.33
N SER A 107 7.93 -17.71 -3.18
CA SER A 107 9.11 -17.94 -4.01
C SER A 107 9.67 -19.35 -3.83
N VAL A 108 9.68 -19.87 -2.59
CA VAL A 108 10.07 -21.26 -2.31
C VAL A 108 9.08 -22.26 -2.92
N VAL A 109 7.78 -22.01 -2.80
CA VAL A 109 6.74 -22.83 -3.43
C VAL A 109 6.88 -22.82 -4.96
N ASN A 110 7.16 -21.66 -5.56
CA ASN A 110 7.40 -21.54 -7.00
C ASN A 110 8.58 -22.43 -7.43
N LEU A 111 9.73 -22.27 -6.78
CA LEU A 111 10.93 -23.04 -7.11
C LEU A 111 10.71 -24.55 -6.88
N GLY A 112 10.08 -24.92 -5.76
CA GLY A 112 9.78 -26.31 -5.43
C GLY A 112 8.85 -26.97 -6.45
N THR A 113 7.73 -26.31 -6.79
CA THR A 113 6.79 -26.81 -7.80
C THR A 113 7.45 -26.92 -9.17
N TYR A 114 8.25 -25.93 -9.57
CA TYR A 114 8.99 -25.98 -10.83
C TYR A 114 9.96 -27.16 -10.87
N LEU A 115 10.78 -27.34 -9.84
CA LEU A 115 11.75 -28.44 -9.77
C LEU A 115 11.05 -29.80 -9.78
N LEU A 116 9.95 -29.95 -9.04
CA LEU A 116 9.17 -31.18 -9.00
C LEU A 116 8.58 -31.50 -10.37
N LEU A 117 7.92 -30.56 -11.04
CA LEU A 117 7.32 -30.78 -12.35
C LEU A 117 8.38 -31.04 -13.43
N ASN A 118 9.41 -30.20 -13.50
CA ASN A 118 10.42 -30.31 -14.55
C ASN A 118 11.40 -31.48 -14.34
N ARG A 119 11.86 -31.75 -13.11
CA ARG A 119 12.86 -32.79 -12.85
C ARG A 119 12.26 -34.17 -12.59
N TYR A 120 11.17 -34.23 -11.84
CA TYR A 120 10.56 -35.51 -11.48
C TYR A 120 9.53 -35.96 -12.51
N PHE A 121 8.62 -35.07 -12.92
CA PHE A 121 7.58 -35.39 -13.91
C PHE A 121 8.01 -35.12 -15.36
N GLN A 122 9.22 -34.60 -15.59
CA GLN A 122 9.78 -34.30 -16.92
C GLN A 122 8.86 -33.41 -17.77
N THR A 123 8.03 -32.58 -17.13
CA THR A 123 7.14 -31.68 -17.87
C THR A 123 7.97 -30.61 -18.59
N PRO A 124 7.58 -30.20 -19.81
CA PRO A 124 8.23 -29.13 -20.56
C PRO A 124 8.39 -27.85 -19.72
N LEU A 125 9.47 -27.10 -19.96
CA LEU A 125 9.85 -25.94 -19.17
C LEU A 125 8.78 -24.85 -19.16
N GLU A 126 8.12 -24.64 -20.30
CA GLU A 126 7.08 -23.64 -20.48
C GLU A 126 5.86 -23.98 -19.62
N VAL A 127 5.46 -25.25 -19.62
CA VAL A 127 4.30 -25.73 -18.84
C VAL A 127 4.62 -25.75 -17.35
N ALA A 128 5.80 -26.25 -16.97
CA ALA A 128 6.24 -26.32 -15.58
C ALA A 128 6.32 -24.95 -14.92
N SER A 129 6.86 -23.95 -15.63
CA SER A 129 7.03 -22.59 -15.13
C SER A 129 5.69 -21.88 -14.95
N LEU A 130 4.75 -22.01 -15.89
CA LEU A 130 3.40 -21.45 -15.77
C LEU A 130 2.65 -22.04 -14.56
N ILE A 131 2.68 -23.36 -14.40
CA ILE A 131 2.02 -24.03 -13.26
C ILE A 131 2.66 -23.61 -11.94
N ALA A 132 3.99 -23.49 -11.89
CA ALA A 132 4.70 -23.06 -10.70
C ALA A 132 4.33 -21.63 -10.27
N ILE A 133 4.26 -20.69 -11.23
CA ILE A 133 3.88 -19.30 -10.99
C ILE A 133 2.45 -19.23 -10.45
N GLU A 134 1.50 -19.91 -11.08
CA GLU A 134 0.11 -19.93 -10.62
C GLU A 134 -0.01 -20.57 -9.23
N THR A 135 0.70 -21.67 -8.98
CA THR A 135 0.72 -22.31 -7.66
C THR A 135 1.26 -21.37 -6.57
N SER A 136 2.28 -20.57 -6.90
CA SER A 136 2.84 -19.55 -6.02
C SER A 136 1.85 -18.41 -5.75
N ILE A 137 1.18 -17.89 -6.78
CA ILE A 137 0.17 -16.83 -6.64
C ILE A 137 -0.99 -17.30 -5.77
N VAL A 138 -1.50 -18.52 -6.00
CA VAL A 138 -2.57 -19.12 -5.20
C VAL A 138 -2.13 -19.33 -3.74
N SER A 139 -0.94 -19.88 -3.52
CA SER A 139 -0.37 -20.05 -2.17
C SER A 139 -0.26 -18.71 -1.44
N ASN A 140 0.28 -17.68 -2.11
CA ASN A 140 0.39 -16.33 -1.57
C ASN A 140 -0.98 -15.73 -1.23
N PHE A 141 -1.97 -15.92 -2.10
CA PHE A 141 -3.33 -15.46 -1.83
C PHE A 141 -3.91 -16.13 -0.57
N LEU A 142 -3.78 -17.46 -0.45
CA LEU A 142 -4.33 -18.22 0.67
C LEU A 142 -3.69 -17.78 2.00
N LEU A 143 -2.35 -17.72 2.05
CA LEU A 143 -1.63 -17.26 3.23
C LEU A 143 -1.99 -15.82 3.59
N ASN A 144 -2.08 -14.92 2.60
CA ASN A 144 -2.49 -13.53 2.88
C ASN A 144 -3.94 -13.45 3.38
N ASN A 145 -4.84 -14.28 2.87
CA ASN A 145 -6.25 -14.26 3.25
C ASN A 145 -6.52 -14.83 4.67
N PHE A 146 -5.76 -15.85 5.07
CA PHE A 146 -5.96 -16.55 6.34
C PHE A 146 -5.02 -16.11 7.46
N TRP A 147 -3.86 -15.55 7.12
CA TRP A 147 -2.85 -15.12 8.09
C TRP A 147 -2.59 -13.61 8.05
N THR A 148 -2.08 -13.06 6.94
CA THR A 148 -1.68 -11.64 6.85
C THR A 148 -2.84 -10.69 7.16
N PHE A 149 -3.97 -10.86 6.49
CA PHE A 149 -5.13 -9.97 6.60
C PHE A 149 -6.28 -10.61 7.39
N LYS A 150 -5.97 -11.56 8.28
CA LYS A 150 -6.98 -12.32 9.06
C LYS A 150 -7.93 -11.42 9.84
N GLN A 151 -7.41 -10.36 10.43
CA GLN A 151 -8.15 -9.44 11.31
C GLN A 151 -8.95 -8.36 10.54
N ARG A 152 -8.79 -8.25 9.22
CA ARG A 152 -9.46 -7.22 8.41
C ARG A 152 -10.90 -7.61 8.07
N THR A 153 -11.78 -6.62 7.90
CA THR A 153 -13.19 -6.86 7.58
C THR A 153 -13.34 -7.33 6.12
N LYS A 154 -13.96 -8.50 5.92
CA LYS A 154 -14.08 -9.14 4.60
C LYS A 154 -15.40 -8.76 3.93
N LYS A 155 -15.46 -7.56 3.34
CA LYS A 155 -16.66 -7.08 2.59
C LYS A 155 -16.87 -7.77 1.25
N LEU A 156 -15.78 -8.21 0.61
CA LEU A 156 -15.81 -8.85 -0.71
C LEU A 156 -15.88 -10.38 -0.58
N SER A 157 -16.57 -11.03 -1.52
CA SER A 157 -16.58 -12.50 -1.64
C SER A 157 -15.18 -13.06 -1.89
N MET A 158 -14.97 -14.35 -1.61
CA MET A 158 -13.67 -15.00 -1.83
C MET A 158 -13.23 -14.89 -3.29
N PHE A 159 -14.13 -15.20 -4.23
CA PHE A 159 -13.85 -15.13 -5.66
C PHE A 159 -13.37 -13.75 -6.12
N ARG A 160 -14.07 -12.67 -5.73
CA ARG A 160 -13.65 -11.30 -6.08
C ARG A 160 -12.28 -10.96 -5.53
N ARG A 161 -11.92 -11.47 -4.35
CA ARG A 161 -10.59 -11.23 -3.77
C ARG A 161 -9.49 -11.99 -4.51
N VAL A 162 -9.76 -13.21 -4.96
CA VAL A 162 -8.83 -13.95 -5.83
C VAL A 162 -8.57 -13.15 -7.10
N VAL A 163 -9.63 -12.71 -7.79
CA VAL A 163 -9.52 -11.92 -9.03
C VAL A 163 -8.74 -10.62 -8.78
N ASN A 164 -9.09 -9.86 -7.75
CA ASN A 164 -8.39 -8.62 -7.42
C ASN A 164 -6.91 -8.85 -7.11
N PHE A 165 -6.58 -9.94 -6.40
CA PHE A 165 -5.19 -10.30 -6.10
C PHE A 165 -4.37 -10.61 -7.36
N HIS A 166 -4.94 -11.37 -8.30
CA HIS A 166 -4.28 -11.66 -9.58
C HIS A 166 -4.08 -10.38 -10.39
N ILE A 167 -5.10 -9.54 -10.51
CA ILE A 167 -4.99 -8.26 -11.23
C ILE A 167 -3.93 -7.37 -10.57
N ALA A 168 -3.91 -7.28 -9.23
CA ALA A 168 -2.90 -6.51 -8.51
C ALA A 168 -1.47 -7.05 -8.76
N ALA A 169 -1.31 -8.38 -8.76
CA ALA A 169 -0.04 -9.03 -9.05
C ALA A 169 0.42 -8.77 -10.50
N SER A 170 -0.47 -8.90 -11.49
CA SER A 170 -0.16 -8.65 -12.90
C SER A 170 0.20 -7.17 -13.16
N ILE A 171 -0.57 -6.23 -12.60
CA ILE A 171 -0.29 -4.79 -12.73
C ILE A 171 1.07 -4.45 -12.10
N SER A 172 1.33 -4.94 -10.89
CA SER A 172 2.60 -4.69 -10.21
C SER A 172 3.77 -5.36 -10.95
N GLY A 173 3.54 -6.55 -11.49
CA GLY A 173 4.38 -7.27 -12.45
C GLY A 173 4.86 -6.38 -13.59
N LEU A 174 3.90 -5.93 -14.40
CA LEU A 174 4.18 -5.14 -15.60
C LEU A 174 4.82 -3.78 -15.28
N ILE A 175 4.26 -3.05 -14.31
CA ILE A 175 4.72 -1.69 -14.03
C ILE A 175 6.09 -1.68 -13.36
N PHE A 176 6.29 -2.49 -12.32
CA PHE A 176 7.52 -2.39 -11.54
C PHE A 176 8.61 -3.33 -12.03
N TYR A 177 8.29 -4.61 -12.27
CA TYR A 177 9.32 -5.57 -12.68
C TYR A 177 9.76 -5.37 -14.13
N TYR A 178 8.91 -4.82 -15.00
CA TYR A 178 9.28 -4.56 -16.40
C TYR A 178 9.53 -3.07 -16.69
N LEU A 179 8.51 -2.21 -16.60
CA LEU A 179 8.65 -0.80 -17.04
C LEU A 179 9.60 0.02 -16.17
N PHE A 180 9.48 -0.08 -14.84
CA PHE A 180 10.34 0.64 -13.92
C PHE A 180 11.79 0.14 -14.00
N PHE A 181 12.00 -1.17 -14.09
CA PHE A 181 13.32 -1.74 -14.38
C PHE A 181 13.93 -1.14 -15.67
N LEU A 182 13.17 -1.14 -16.77
CA LEU A 182 13.62 -0.58 -18.04
C LEU A 182 13.99 0.91 -17.90
N PHE A 183 13.18 1.68 -17.18
CA PHE A 183 13.46 3.09 -16.89
C PHE A 183 14.79 3.28 -16.12
N LEU A 184 15.05 2.48 -15.09
CA LEU A 184 16.29 2.57 -14.31
C LEU A 184 17.53 2.28 -15.17
N VAL A 185 17.46 1.26 -16.03
CA VAL A 185 18.61 0.88 -16.88
C VAL A 185 18.78 1.83 -18.06
N THR A 186 17.72 2.12 -18.81
CA THR A 186 17.83 2.82 -20.10
C THR A 186 17.90 4.34 -19.94
N ILE A 187 17.19 4.91 -18.97
CA ILE A 187 17.11 6.37 -18.80
C ILE A 187 18.08 6.85 -17.73
N LEU A 188 18.20 6.13 -16.62
CA LEU A 188 19.09 6.52 -15.52
C LEU A 188 20.49 5.88 -15.60
N GLY A 189 20.70 4.90 -16.48
CA GLY A 189 22.00 4.24 -16.64
C GLY A 189 22.45 3.43 -15.42
N ILE A 190 21.52 3.03 -14.55
CA ILE A 190 21.82 2.29 -13.34
C ILE A 190 22.16 0.84 -13.71
N ASN A 191 23.10 0.23 -12.98
CA ASN A 191 23.46 -1.18 -13.13
C ASN A 191 22.20 -2.08 -13.10
N ASP A 192 22.19 -3.10 -13.93
CA ASP A 192 21.09 -4.05 -14.13
C ASP A 192 20.71 -4.81 -12.86
N VAL A 193 21.70 -5.35 -12.13
CA VAL A 193 21.46 -6.08 -10.88
C VAL A 193 20.84 -5.17 -9.83
N LEU A 194 21.37 -3.96 -9.68
CA LEU A 194 20.82 -2.97 -8.75
C LEU A 194 19.40 -2.54 -9.16
N SER A 195 19.16 -2.40 -10.46
CA SER A 195 17.85 -2.05 -11.01
C SER A 195 16.81 -3.14 -10.74
N ILE A 196 17.18 -4.42 -10.88
CA ILE A 196 16.31 -5.56 -10.53
C ILE A 196 15.93 -5.49 -9.05
N LEU A 197 16.91 -5.28 -8.16
CA LEU A 197 16.66 -5.21 -6.72
C LEU A 197 15.72 -4.07 -6.36
N LEU A 198 15.94 -2.87 -6.92
CA LEU A 198 15.06 -1.71 -6.72
C LEU A 198 13.65 -1.95 -7.27
N ALA A 199 13.53 -2.58 -8.44
CA ALA A 199 12.26 -2.92 -9.05
C ALA A 199 11.46 -3.95 -8.22
N VAL A 200 12.12 -4.98 -7.68
CA VAL A 200 11.49 -5.99 -6.80
C VAL A 200 10.96 -5.35 -5.51
N ILE A 201 11.76 -4.47 -4.89
CA ILE A 201 11.35 -3.76 -3.66
C ILE A 201 10.15 -2.85 -3.95
N ALA A 202 10.24 -2.01 -4.98
CA ALA A 202 9.17 -1.10 -5.36
C ALA A 202 7.90 -1.85 -5.74
N GLY A 203 8.01 -2.93 -6.52
CA GLY A 203 6.91 -3.80 -6.91
C GLY A 203 6.25 -4.48 -5.72
N THR A 204 7.02 -4.95 -4.74
CA THR A 204 6.48 -5.58 -3.52
C THR A 204 5.69 -4.57 -2.67
N ILE A 205 6.22 -3.35 -2.49
CA ILE A 205 5.55 -2.28 -1.77
C ILE A 205 4.25 -1.88 -2.48
N ALA A 206 4.30 -1.70 -3.80
CA ALA A 206 3.14 -1.35 -4.60
C ALA A 206 2.07 -2.45 -4.56
N ASN A 207 2.47 -3.72 -4.71
CA ASN A 207 1.57 -4.86 -4.69
C ASN A 207 0.88 -5.01 -3.32
N TYR A 208 1.62 -4.86 -2.22
CA TYR A 208 1.04 -4.81 -0.87
C TYR A 208 0.04 -3.68 -0.74
N THR A 209 0.40 -2.48 -1.21
CA THR A 209 -0.42 -1.29 -1.09
C THR A 209 -1.74 -1.42 -1.85
N ILE A 210 -1.69 -1.91 -3.09
CA ILE A 210 -2.89 -2.19 -3.91
C ILE A 210 -3.77 -3.21 -3.20
N ASN A 211 -3.21 -4.33 -2.74
CA ASN A 211 -3.98 -5.37 -2.06
C ASN A 211 -4.58 -4.91 -0.72
N SER A 212 -3.86 -4.07 0.03
CA SER A 212 -4.32 -3.49 1.29
C SER A 212 -5.50 -2.54 1.11
N ILE A 213 -5.61 -1.84 -0.03
CA ILE A 213 -6.69 -0.87 -0.30
C ILE A 213 -7.87 -1.50 -1.05
N TRP A 214 -7.58 -2.44 -1.96
CA TRP A 214 -8.54 -2.97 -2.91
C TRP A 214 -9.06 -4.36 -2.53
N THR A 215 -8.15 -5.30 -2.21
CA THR A 215 -8.47 -6.71 -1.95
C THR A 215 -8.91 -6.96 -0.50
N TRP A 216 -8.17 -6.47 0.48
CA TRP A 216 -8.48 -6.57 1.91
C TRP A 216 -8.56 -5.19 2.56
N GLN A 217 -9.66 -4.50 2.26
CA GLN A 217 -9.91 -3.14 2.73
C GLN A 217 -9.90 -3.09 4.27
N LYS A 218 -9.26 -2.05 4.83
CA LYS A 218 -9.37 -1.69 6.25
C LYS A 218 -10.80 -1.25 6.58
#